data_AF-A0A4C1UPN5-F1
#
_entry.id   AF-A0A4C1UPN5-F1
#
_cell.length_a   1.000
_cell.length_b   1.000
_cell.length_c   1.000
_cell.angle_alpha   90.00
_cell.angle_beta   90.00
_cell.angle_gamma   90.00
#
_symmetry.space_group_name_H-M   'P 1'
#
loop_
_entity.id
_entity.type
_entity.pdbx_description
1 polymer ?
#
loop_
_entity_poly.entity_id
_entity_poly.type
_entity_poly.pdbx_seq_one_letter_code
_entity_poly.pdbx_strand_id
1 'polypeptide(L)'
;MAFLERRRFTFFDLHKQVDKGKVAECLQDTNLVVATSGNGHVVLCDVTGWAHLISRTWAITSFKAYELTITLAYQLQHDSYLVTIGEDEAGMNPLVKVWDWSRSDRHGNPTCVRLNRAVPSHMRPTAATALAVHDNKNLLAVGFQDGSVSLFRGDLSRSAAAKCELCLILAPVPSLD
;
A
#
# COMPACT_ATOMS: atom_id res chain seq x y z
N MET A 1 -6.05 35.33 -35.40
CA MET A 1 -5.52 34.33 -34.45
C MET A 1 -6.59 34.11 -33.39
N ALA A 2 -7.22 32.93 -33.36
CA ALA A 2 -8.27 32.63 -32.39
C ALA A 2 -7.63 31.99 -31.15
N PHE A 3 -7.78 32.65 -30.00
CA PHE A 3 -7.36 32.13 -28.70
C PHE A 3 -8.34 31.01 -28.30
N LEU A 4 -7.86 29.77 -28.21
CA LEU A 4 -8.63 28.66 -27.66
C LEU A 4 -8.71 28.84 -26.14
N GLU A 5 -9.67 29.65 -25.69
CA GLU A 5 -9.98 29.77 -24.27
C GLU A 5 -10.68 28.48 -23.81
N ARG A 6 -9.91 27.61 -23.13
CA ARG A 6 -10.44 26.38 -22.53
C ARG A 6 -11.55 26.77 -21.55
N ARG A 7 -12.80 26.39 -21.85
CA ARG A 7 -13.94 26.56 -20.93
C ARG A 7 -13.59 25.93 -19.59
N ARG A 8 -13.45 26.75 -18.55
CA ARG A 8 -13.20 26.28 -17.19
C ARG A 8 -14.49 25.70 -16.64
N PHE A 9 -14.62 24.39 -16.67
CA PHE A 9 -15.74 23.72 -16.01
C PHE A 9 -15.54 23.79 -14.50
N THR A 10 -16.41 24.53 -13.81
CA THR A 10 -16.46 24.59 -12.35
C THR A 10 -17.19 23.37 -11.81
N PHE A 11 -16.53 22.20 -11.83
CA PHE A 11 -17.09 20.96 -11.27
C PHE A 11 -17.00 20.90 -9.74
N PHE A 12 -16.19 21.75 -9.11
CA PHE A 12 -15.88 21.67 -7.68
C PHE A 12 -15.78 23.07 -7.05
N ASP A 13 -16.36 23.19 -5.87
CA ASP A 13 -16.16 24.34 -4.99
C ASP A 13 -14.95 24.08 -4.09
N LEU A 14 -13.97 24.98 -4.15
CA LEU A 14 -12.76 24.91 -3.32
C LEU A 14 -13.07 25.48 -1.93
N HIS A 15 -13.27 24.59 -0.96
CA HIS A 15 -13.30 24.97 0.45
C HIS A 15 -11.89 24.92 1.04
N LYS A 16 -11.37 26.09 1.46
CA LYS A 16 -10.04 26.19 2.08
C LYS A 16 -10.12 25.80 3.56
N GLN A 17 -9.04 25.23 4.10
CA GLN A 17 -8.85 24.97 5.54
C GLN A 17 -9.95 24.10 6.17
N VAL A 18 -10.51 23.16 5.40
CA VAL A 18 -11.55 22.22 5.85
C VAL A 18 -11.08 21.30 7.00
N ASP A 19 -9.78 21.01 7.03
CA ASP A 19 -9.11 20.20 8.05
C ASP A 19 -8.47 21.06 9.16
N LYS A 20 -8.58 22.40 9.08
CA LYS A 20 -7.91 23.36 9.97
C LYS A 20 -6.38 23.17 10.04
N GLY A 21 -5.75 22.69 8.98
CA GLY A 21 -4.30 22.48 8.91
C GLY A 21 -3.79 21.20 9.57
N LYS A 22 -4.67 20.33 10.08
CA LYS A 22 -4.28 19.07 10.73
C LYS A 22 -3.46 18.16 9.83
N VAL A 23 -3.80 18.08 8.54
CA VAL A 23 -3.07 17.22 7.59
C VAL A 23 -1.68 17.80 7.31
N ALA A 24 -1.60 19.13 7.18
CA ALA A 24 -0.33 19.82 6.97
C ALA A 24 0.62 19.67 8.17
N GLU A 25 0.09 19.74 9.39
CA GLU A 25 0.84 19.50 10.63
C GLU A 25 1.31 18.03 10.73
N CYS A 26 0.42 17.08 10.44
CA CYS A 26 0.75 15.65 10.52
C CYS A 26 1.81 15.21 9.50
N LEU A 27 1.80 15.81 8.30
CA LEU A 27 2.71 15.46 7.20
C LEU A 27 3.88 16.44 7.09
N GLN A 28 4.06 17.31 8.09
CA GLN A 28 5.16 18.25 8.11
C GLN A 28 6.48 17.47 8.05
N ASP A 29 7.41 17.93 7.19
CA ASP A 29 8.74 17.33 7.00
C ASP A 29 8.72 15.83 6.61
N THR A 30 7.57 15.33 6.14
CA THR A 30 7.40 13.94 5.73
C THR A 30 7.60 13.81 4.21
N ASN A 31 8.41 12.85 3.78
CA ASN A 31 8.57 12.53 2.36
C ASN A 31 7.69 11.34 1.99
N LEU A 32 6.63 11.61 1.23
CA LEU A 32 5.64 10.61 0.82
C LEU A 32 6.13 9.81 -0.38
N VAL A 33 6.05 8.49 -0.29
CA VAL A 33 6.42 7.55 -1.37
C VAL A 33 5.22 6.87 -1.99
N VAL A 34 4.18 6.60 -1.21
CA VAL A 34 3.00 5.86 -1.69
C VAL A 34 1.73 6.56 -1.25
N ALA A 35 0.75 6.60 -2.14
CA ALA A 35 -0.61 7.03 -1.84
C ALA A 35 -1.61 6.01 -2.38
N THR A 36 -2.61 5.67 -1.58
CA THR A 36 -3.74 4.81 -2.00
C THR A 36 -5.02 5.30 -1.34
N SER A 37 -6.18 4.90 -1.87
CA SER A 37 -7.47 5.26 -1.29
C SER A 37 -8.45 4.10 -1.36
N GLY A 38 -9.37 4.03 -0.40
CA GLY A 38 -10.44 3.04 -0.37
C GLY A 38 -11.20 3.09 0.94
N ASN A 39 -12.42 2.56 0.94
CA ASN A 39 -13.32 2.51 2.11
C ASN A 39 -13.42 3.86 2.86
N GLY A 40 -13.51 4.97 2.11
CA GLY A 40 -13.64 6.32 2.67
C GLY A 40 -12.38 6.89 3.32
N HIS A 41 -11.22 6.30 3.07
CA HIS A 41 -9.93 6.77 3.57
C HIS A 41 -8.97 7.06 2.42
N VAL A 42 -8.12 8.07 2.63
CA VAL A 42 -6.88 8.27 1.88
C VAL A 42 -5.75 7.80 2.78
N VAL A 43 -4.86 6.98 2.24
CA VAL A 43 -3.69 6.45 2.94
C VAL A 43 -2.46 7.03 2.28
N LEU A 44 -1.60 7.64 3.08
CA LEU A 44 -0.32 8.18 2.66
C LEU A 44 0.77 7.45 3.43
N CYS A 45 1.80 7.01 2.72
CA CYS A 45 2.93 6.30 3.31
C CYS A 45 4.21 7.06 3.02
N ASP A 46 5.09 7.10 4.00
CA ASP A 46 6.34 7.84 3.92
C ASP A 46 7.56 6.93 3.72
N VAL A 47 8.69 7.57 3.44
CA VAL A 47 9.97 6.89 3.25
C VAL A 47 10.52 6.31 4.55
N THR A 48 9.99 6.73 5.70
CA THR A 48 10.45 6.30 7.03
C THR A 48 9.59 5.19 7.61
N GLY A 49 8.66 4.62 6.86
CA GLY A 49 7.88 3.45 7.27
C GLY A 49 6.59 3.75 8.05
N TRP A 50 6.18 5.02 8.13
CA TRP A 50 4.88 5.45 8.64
C TRP A 50 3.78 5.40 7.59
N ALA A 51 2.60 5.00 8.03
CA ALA A 51 1.37 5.09 7.26
C ALA A 51 0.37 6.00 7.99
N HIS A 52 -0.27 6.88 7.22
CA HIS A 52 -1.22 7.88 7.68
C HIS A 52 -2.57 7.62 7.01
N LEU A 53 -3.57 7.18 7.78
CA LEU A 53 -4.95 7.04 7.32
C LEU A 53 -5.69 8.35 7.60
N ILE A 54 -6.28 8.93 6.57
CA ILE A 54 -7.05 10.16 6.64
C ILE A 54 -8.49 9.84 6.23
N SER A 55 -9.42 9.97 7.16
CA SER A 55 -10.84 9.73 6.91
C SER A 55 -11.51 10.90 6.19
N ARG A 56 -12.74 10.68 5.67
CA ARG A 56 -13.60 11.78 5.15
C ARG A 56 -13.90 12.88 6.17
N THR A 57 -13.78 12.61 7.46
CA THR A 57 -14.00 13.58 8.54
C THR A 57 -12.70 14.28 8.97
N TRP A 58 -11.61 14.10 8.22
CA TRP A 58 -10.28 14.64 8.55
C TRP A 58 -9.74 14.11 9.89
N ALA A 59 -10.18 12.93 10.31
CA ALA A 59 -9.54 12.20 11.39
C ALA A 59 -8.30 11.51 10.82
N ILE A 60 -7.18 11.64 11.52
CA ILE A 60 -5.88 11.13 11.10
C ILE A 60 -5.46 10.03 12.07
N THR A 61 -5.11 8.87 11.53
CA THR A 61 -4.52 7.76 12.28
C THR A 61 -3.16 7.44 11.67
N SER A 62 -2.10 7.78 12.40
CA SER A 62 -0.71 7.56 11.99
C SER A 62 -0.12 6.40 12.78
N PHE A 63 0.51 5.45 12.11
CA PHE A 63 1.16 4.32 12.76
C PHE A 63 2.42 3.90 12.00
N LYS A 64 3.37 3.34 12.74
CA LYS A 64 4.63 2.80 12.19
C LYS A 64 4.35 1.41 11.61
N ALA A 65 4.30 1.30 10.29
CA ALA A 65 4.04 0.03 9.61
C ALA A 65 5.31 -0.80 9.42
N TYR A 66 6.44 -0.13 9.16
CA TYR A 66 7.76 -0.76 9.01
C TYR A 66 8.84 0.07 9.69
N GLU A 67 9.95 -0.58 10.05
CA GLU A 67 11.07 0.12 10.70
C GLU A 67 11.81 1.04 9.73
N LEU A 68 12.02 0.63 8.47
CA LEU A 68 12.78 1.39 7.48
C LEU A 68 11.87 2.17 6.52
N THR A 69 11.10 1.48 5.67
CA THR A 69 10.37 2.15 4.58
C THR A 69 9.16 1.35 4.10
N ILE A 70 8.17 2.05 3.54
CA ILE A 70 7.06 1.46 2.79
C ILE A 70 7.30 1.71 1.30
N THR A 71 7.29 0.64 0.50
CA THR A 71 7.52 0.72 -0.94
C THR A 71 6.23 0.66 -1.74
N LEU A 72 5.25 -0.13 -1.30
CA LEU A 72 3.96 -0.30 -1.98
C LEU A 72 2.82 -0.39 -0.96
N ALA A 73 1.64 0.07 -1.37
CA ALA A 73 0.44 0.00 -0.56
C ALA A 73 -0.79 -0.17 -1.45
N TYR A 74 -1.77 -0.92 -0.96
CA TYR A 74 -3.05 -1.14 -1.61
C TYR A 74 -4.16 -1.16 -0.57
N GLN A 75 -5.04 -0.16 -0.63
CA GLN A 75 -6.22 -0.08 0.23
C GLN A 75 -7.41 -0.77 -0.47
N LEU A 76 -8.07 -1.69 0.23
CA LEU A 76 -9.28 -2.31 -0.30
C LEU A 76 -10.43 -1.29 -0.35
N GLN A 77 -11.24 -1.36 -1.42
CA GLN A 77 -12.26 -0.34 -1.70
C GLN A 77 -13.47 -0.41 -0.76
N HIS A 78 -13.84 -1.62 -0.31
CA HIS A 78 -15.06 -1.87 0.46
C HIS A 78 -14.79 -2.50 1.84
N ASP A 79 -13.52 -2.69 2.20
CA ASP A 79 -13.12 -3.33 3.44
C ASP A 79 -12.11 -2.49 4.22
N SER A 80 -12.03 -2.71 5.54
CA SER A 80 -11.08 -2.05 6.43
C SER A 80 -9.67 -2.65 6.41
N TYR A 81 -9.25 -3.17 5.26
CA TYR A 81 -7.93 -3.78 5.09
C TYR A 81 -7.01 -2.90 4.24
N LEU A 82 -5.80 -2.70 4.75
CA LEU A 82 -4.69 -2.08 4.06
C LEU A 82 -3.60 -3.13 3.89
N VAL A 83 -3.18 -3.37 2.66
CA VAL A 83 -2.02 -4.22 2.36
C VAL A 83 -0.85 -3.31 2.06
N THR A 84 0.28 -3.51 2.73
CA THR A 84 1.51 -2.78 2.45
C THR A 84 2.66 -3.73 2.17
N ILE A 85 3.66 -3.25 1.43
CA ILE A 85 4.96 -3.88 1.28
C ILE A 85 6.02 -2.89 1.73
N GLY A 86 6.99 -3.36 2.50
CA GLY A 86 8.07 -2.55 3.03
C GLY A 86 9.22 -3.38 3.59
N GLU A 87 10.17 -2.69 4.19
CA GLU A 87 11.39 -3.28 4.75
C GLU A 87 11.52 -2.94 6.23
N ASP A 88 11.75 -3.96 7.06
CA ASP A 88 12.08 -3.77 8.49
C ASP A 88 13.60 -3.83 8.72
N GLU A 89 14.35 -4.54 7.86
CA GLU A 89 15.80 -4.71 7.95
C GLU A 89 16.43 -4.59 6.56
N ALA A 90 17.56 -3.88 6.47
CA ALA A 90 18.23 -3.63 5.21
C ALA A 90 18.85 -4.91 4.63
N GLY A 91 18.66 -5.14 3.33
CA GLY A 91 19.21 -6.31 2.63
C GLY A 91 18.41 -7.60 2.83
N MET A 92 17.26 -7.54 3.52
CA MET A 92 16.32 -8.65 3.61
C MET A 92 15.25 -8.60 2.51
N ASN A 93 14.51 -9.70 2.35
CA ASN A 93 13.35 -9.71 1.47
C ASN A 93 12.28 -8.75 2.01
N PRO A 94 11.58 -8.01 1.13
CA PRO A 94 10.48 -7.16 1.55
C PRO A 94 9.38 -7.99 2.23
N LEU A 95 8.70 -7.36 3.18
CA LEU A 95 7.62 -7.94 3.94
C LEU A 95 6.29 -7.41 3.42
N VAL A 96 5.31 -8.30 3.30
CA VAL A 96 3.91 -7.97 3.04
C VAL A 96 3.17 -8.00 4.37
N LYS A 97 2.64 -6.86 4.81
CA LYS A 97 1.81 -6.76 6.01
C LYS A 97 0.37 -6.42 5.62
N VAL A 98 -0.59 -7.10 6.27
CA VAL A 98 -2.02 -6.82 6.12
C VAL A 98 -2.52 -6.23 7.42
N TRP A 99 -3.09 -5.03 7.34
CA TRP A 99 -3.55 -4.24 8.46
C TRP A 99 -5.07 -4.17 8.45
N ASP A 100 -5.70 -4.54 9.57
CA ASP A 100 -7.11 -4.28 9.83
C ASP A 100 -7.21 -3.02 10.69
N TRP A 101 -7.65 -1.93 10.09
CA TRP A 101 -7.82 -0.66 10.82
C TRP A 101 -9.17 -0.56 11.54
N SER A 102 -10.08 -1.54 11.37
CA SER A 102 -11.29 -1.62 12.22
C SER A 102 -10.97 -2.09 13.64
N ARG A 103 -9.80 -2.71 13.82
CA ARG A 103 -9.31 -3.21 15.11
C ARG A 103 -8.07 -2.45 15.51
N SER A 104 -8.07 -1.97 16.75
CA SER A 104 -6.89 -1.36 17.36
C SER A 104 -6.18 -2.33 18.27
N ASP A 105 -4.85 -2.31 18.24
CA ASP A 105 -4.03 -2.98 19.25
C ASP A 105 -4.08 -2.24 20.60
N ARG A 106 -3.29 -2.72 21.58
CA ARG A 106 -3.18 -2.10 22.92
C ARG A 106 -2.63 -0.67 22.90
N HIS A 107 -2.00 -0.25 21.81
CA HIS A 107 -1.43 1.07 21.61
C HIS A 107 -2.32 1.98 20.76
N GLY A 108 -3.49 1.50 20.32
CA GLY A 108 -4.41 2.25 19.47
C GLY A 108 -4.08 2.18 17.98
N ASN A 109 -3.09 1.37 17.57
CA ASN A 109 -2.68 1.25 16.17
C ASN A 109 -3.52 0.20 15.43
N PRO A 110 -3.70 0.31 14.10
CA PRO A 110 -4.28 -0.75 13.29
C PRO A 110 -3.64 -2.11 13.55
N THR A 111 -4.45 -3.16 13.65
CA THR A 111 -3.95 -4.50 13.95
C THR A 111 -3.32 -5.11 12.71
N CYS A 112 -2.04 -5.50 12.78
CA CYS A 112 -1.41 -6.32 11.75
C CYS A 112 -1.94 -7.76 11.86
N VAL A 113 -2.90 -8.11 11.02
CA VAL A 113 -3.52 -9.44 11.03
C VAL A 113 -2.66 -10.48 10.31
N ARG A 114 -1.70 -10.03 9.51
CA ARG A 114 -0.87 -10.93 8.71
C ARG A 114 0.47 -10.33 8.32
N LEU A 115 1.50 -11.17 8.33
CA LEU A 115 2.84 -10.85 7.86
C LEU A 115 3.35 -12.02 7.02
N ASN A 116 3.72 -11.76 5.77
CA ASN A 116 4.38 -12.73 4.88
C ASN A 116 5.66 -12.12 4.31
N ARG A 117 6.65 -12.95 3.98
CA ARG A 117 7.78 -12.50 3.17
C ARG A 117 7.37 -12.48 1.69
N ALA A 118 7.63 -11.37 1.00
CA ALA A 118 7.56 -11.32 -0.45
C ALA A 118 8.87 -11.88 -1.00
N VAL A 119 8.86 -13.19 -1.28
CA VAL A 119 10.03 -13.88 -1.82
C VAL A 119 9.73 -14.31 -3.27
N PRO A 120 10.61 -13.97 -4.22
CA PRO A 120 10.60 -14.52 -5.58
C PRO A 120 10.89 -16.02 -5.65
N SER A 121 10.70 -16.61 -6.84
CA SER A 121 10.93 -18.04 -7.09
C SER A 121 12.36 -18.52 -6.83
N HIS A 122 13.36 -17.70 -7.15
CA HIS A 122 14.79 -17.99 -7.00
C HIS A 122 15.30 -17.74 -5.58
N MET A 123 14.41 -17.39 -4.64
CA MET A 123 14.70 -17.17 -3.23
C MET A 123 15.78 -16.13 -2.92
N ARG A 124 16.12 -15.25 -3.87
CA ARG A 124 17.04 -14.13 -3.62
C ARG A 124 16.27 -12.86 -3.27
N PRO A 125 16.82 -12.02 -2.38
CA PRO A 125 16.30 -10.66 -2.14
C PRO A 125 16.15 -9.91 -3.45
N THR A 126 14.91 -9.57 -3.79
CA THR A 126 14.57 -8.80 -4.99
C THR A 126 13.50 -7.79 -4.59
N ALA A 127 13.68 -6.54 -4.98
CA ALA A 127 12.73 -5.48 -4.67
C ALA A 127 11.36 -5.77 -5.29
N ALA A 128 10.31 -5.57 -4.50
CA ALA A 128 8.93 -5.59 -5.00
C ALA A 128 8.65 -4.29 -5.77
N THR A 129 8.06 -4.40 -6.94
CA THR A 129 7.78 -3.28 -7.85
C THR A 129 6.29 -3.13 -8.17
N ALA A 130 5.48 -4.16 -7.92
CA ALA A 130 4.03 -4.11 -8.11
C ALA A 130 3.29 -4.89 -7.02
N LEU A 131 2.11 -4.39 -6.63
CA LEU A 131 1.21 -5.02 -5.68
C LEU A 131 -0.21 -4.97 -6.24
N ALA A 132 -0.91 -6.09 -6.21
CA ALA A 132 -2.34 -6.16 -6.51
C ALA A 132 -3.04 -7.08 -5.51
N VAL A 133 -4.23 -6.68 -5.07
CA VAL A 133 -5.05 -7.44 -4.13
C VAL A 133 -6.45 -7.53 -4.68
N HIS A 134 -7.02 -8.74 -4.72
CA HIS A 134 -8.38 -8.93 -5.16
C HIS A 134 -9.37 -8.50 -4.06
N ASP A 135 -10.45 -7.84 -4.45
CA ASP A 135 -11.48 -7.33 -3.52
C ASP A 135 -12.16 -8.41 -2.66
N ASN A 136 -12.07 -9.70 -3.03
CA ASN A 136 -12.62 -10.81 -2.24
C ASN A 136 -11.64 -11.26 -1.14
N LYS A 137 -10.49 -10.60 -1.00
CA LYS A 137 -9.43 -10.89 -0.02
C LYS A 137 -8.82 -12.29 -0.13
N ASN A 138 -8.98 -12.98 -1.26
CA ASN A 138 -8.49 -14.36 -1.42
C ASN A 138 -7.23 -14.46 -2.29
N LEU A 139 -6.86 -13.39 -2.97
CA LEU A 139 -5.72 -13.34 -3.88
C LEU A 139 -4.92 -12.07 -3.65
N LEU A 140 -3.60 -12.23 -3.55
CA LEU A 140 -2.64 -11.14 -3.49
C LEU A 140 -1.46 -11.48 -4.40
N ALA A 141 -1.09 -10.57 -5.28
CA ALA A 141 0.03 -10.74 -6.20
C ALA A 141 1.09 -9.68 -5.91
N VAL A 142 2.35 -10.11 -5.92
CA VAL A 142 3.53 -9.24 -5.79
C VAL A 142 4.41 -9.44 -7.01
N GLY A 143 4.65 -8.38 -7.77
CA GLY A 143 5.62 -8.35 -8.85
C GLY A 143 6.97 -7.85 -8.36
N PHE A 144 8.04 -8.42 -8.91
CA PHE A 144 9.42 -8.09 -8.53
C PHE A 144 10.19 -7.46 -9.69
N GLN A 145 11.29 -6.81 -9.37
CA GLN A 145 12.15 -6.12 -10.34
C GLN A 145 12.73 -7.05 -11.43
N ASP A 146 12.89 -8.34 -11.14
CA ASP A 146 13.38 -9.35 -12.09
C ASP A 146 12.30 -9.89 -13.04
N GLY A 147 11.07 -9.36 -12.96
CA GLY A 147 9.92 -9.78 -13.76
C GLY A 147 9.18 -11.01 -13.20
N SER A 148 9.66 -11.58 -12.09
CA SER A 148 8.93 -12.66 -11.41
C SER A 148 7.69 -12.13 -10.68
N VAL A 149 6.70 -13.01 -10.48
CA VAL A 149 5.48 -12.70 -9.73
C VAL A 149 5.20 -13.80 -8.71
N SER A 150 4.96 -13.40 -7.46
CA SER A 150 4.49 -14.30 -6.40
C SER A 150 3.01 -14.09 -6.16
N LEU A 151 2.24 -15.18 -6.17
CA LEU A 151 0.81 -15.19 -5.94
C LEU A 151 0.50 -15.90 -4.61
N PHE A 152 -0.23 -15.20 -3.75
CA PHE A 152 -0.69 -15.70 -2.46
C PHE A 152 -2.17 -16.02 -2.58
N ARG A 153 -2.53 -17.29 -2.33
CA ARG A 153 -3.91 -17.76 -2.37
C ARG A 153 -4.41 -18.11 -0.98
N GLY A 154 -5.54 -17.52 -0.60
CA GLY A 154 -6.22 -17.77 0.67
C GLY A 154 -6.72 -16.47 1.31
N ASP A 155 -7.56 -16.62 2.33
CA ASP A 155 -8.20 -15.50 3.01
C ASP A 155 -7.17 -14.62 3.75
N LEU A 156 -7.02 -13.37 3.30
CA LEU A 156 -6.12 -12.37 3.87
C LEU A 156 -6.61 -11.86 5.23
N SER A 157 -7.90 -12.01 5.55
CA SER A 157 -8.50 -11.57 6.82
C SER A 157 -8.27 -12.52 7.99
N ARG A 158 -7.83 -13.75 7.71
CA ARG A 158 -7.64 -14.82 8.71
C ARG A 158 -6.16 -15.13 8.92
N SER A 159 -5.83 -15.40 10.19
CA SER A 159 -4.48 -15.77 10.67
C SER A 159 -4.00 -17.17 10.24
N ALA A 160 -4.73 -17.90 9.40
CA ALA A 160 -4.24 -19.18 8.89
C ALA A 160 -3.11 -18.93 7.88
N ALA A 161 -2.04 -19.72 7.96
CA ALA A 161 -0.93 -19.67 7.01
C ALA A 161 -1.47 -19.94 5.59
N ALA A 162 -1.73 -18.89 4.81
CA ALA A 162 -2.11 -19.08 3.41
C ALA A 162 -0.91 -19.60 2.63
N LYS A 163 -1.20 -20.55 1.77
CA LYS A 163 -0.22 -21.17 0.89
C LYS A 163 0.19 -20.13 -0.14
N CYS A 164 1.47 -19.78 -0.14
CA CYS A 164 2.05 -19.08 -1.29
C CYS A 164 2.10 -20.10 -2.43
N GLU A 165 1.35 -19.85 -3.49
CA GLU A 165 1.41 -20.67 -4.70
C GLU A 165 2.08 -19.84 -5.79
N LEU A 166 3.35 -20.13 -6.01
CA LEU A 166 4.15 -19.50 -7.04
C LEU A 166 3.43 -19.61 -8.40
N CYS A 167 3.18 -18.47 -9.05
CA CYS A 167 2.50 -18.41 -10.33
C CYS A 167 3.37 -17.67 -11.34
N LEU A 168 4.11 -18.46 -12.11
CA LEU A 168 4.78 -18.20 -13.39
C LEU A 168 5.76 -17.01 -13.46
N ILE A 169 7.00 -17.35 -13.84
CA ILE A 169 7.92 -16.44 -14.51
C ILE A 169 7.28 -16.11 -15.86
N LEU A 170 6.79 -14.88 -16.05
CA LEU A 170 6.67 -14.34 -17.41
C LEU A 170 8.11 -14.10 -17.87
N ALA A 171 8.72 -15.10 -18.49
CA ALA A 171 10.07 -14.98 -19.01
C ALA A 171 10.14 -13.70 -19.86
N PRO A 172 11.22 -12.90 -19.76
CA PRO A 172 11.43 -11.86 -20.75
C PRO A 172 11.42 -12.53 -22.13
N VAL A 173 10.71 -11.93 -23.07
CA VAL A 173 10.88 -12.25 -24.50
C VAL A 173 12.39 -12.22 -24.74
N PRO A 174 13.02 -13.32 -25.21
CA PRO A 174 14.45 -13.32 -25.43
C PRO A 174 14.79 -12.14 -26.33
N SER A 175 15.73 -11.30 -25.89
CA SER A 175 16.33 -10.30 -26.76
C SER A 175 16.89 -11.04 -27.96
N LEU A 176 16.33 -10.77 -29.14
CA LEU A 176 16.88 -11.17 -30.42
C LEU A 176 18.17 -10.37 -30.61
N ASP A 177 19.29 -10.93 -30.16
CA ASP A 177 20.62 -10.66 -30.71
C ASP A 177 20.97 -11.75 -31.73
#